data_AF-A0AAW6XN79-F1
#
_entry.id   AF-A0AAW6XN79-F1
#
_cell.length_a   1.000
_cell.length_b   1.000
_cell.length_c   1.000
_cell.angle_alpha   90.00
_cell.angle_beta   90.00
_cell.angle_gamma   90.00
#
_symmetry.space_group_name_H-M   'P 1'
#
loop_
_entity.id
_entity.type
_entity.pdbx_description
1 polymer ?
#
loop_
_entity_poly.entity_id
_entity_poly.type
_entity_poly.pdbx_seq_one_letter_code
_entity_poly.pdbx_strand_id
1 'polypeptide(L)'
;AALLAVAPVAASAVSVNAADTTATTTNTANTVINAGGTAINTPADAKYDVDVTPNLTATAASTVNGQTINGSITGNITASYNGQSYTGTLDTKNGKVSVADSKGTAVTDFSKLTNGSYTVTVSGVSFNFSTANANKTITLGSKNSNVKFAGADGKFADTVKVELDQNGTLTTPISVQVSNVNALDLSNANGVNFYNASNGSQVHEGSVNVTAGLNGRLNVSTVASEILKNFAAYQVSNGKAVSQMPDQKAVVADVNAALKAANNPVDNAGWFTAPTSFSVNVKATSSINGVDATLPVTVNVANGKDTTVPSQPKTIMHNAYYYDKNAKRVGTDKVTRYNTVTVATSTTKIGDKTYYEVVENGKLSGKFINADNIDGTKRTLKHNAYVYATSKKRANKVVLKKGEEVTTYGGTYTFKNGKQYYKIGNDTKKTYVKASNF
;
A
#
# COMPACT_ATOMS: atom_id res chain seq x y z
N ALA A 1 -8.66 45.20 18.30
CA ALA A 1 -9.57 44.04 18.43
C ALA A 1 -9.75 43.44 17.03
N ALA A 2 -9.49 42.18 16.72
CA ALA A 2 -9.34 41.00 17.55
C ALA A 2 -8.18 40.12 17.04
N LEU A 3 -7.47 39.52 17.99
CA LEU A 3 -6.43 38.53 17.84
C LEU A 3 -7.08 37.20 17.39
N LEU A 4 -6.70 36.64 16.25
CA LEU A 4 -7.14 35.31 15.83
C LEU A 4 -6.33 34.27 16.62
N ALA A 5 -6.93 33.75 17.68
CA ALA A 5 -6.38 32.66 18.47
C ALA A 5 -6.43 31.35 17.67
N VAL A 6 -5.27 30.76 17.40
CA VAL A 6 -5.14 29.40 16.89
C VAL A 6 -5.18 28.46 18.09
N ALA A 7 -6.18 27.57 18.13
CA ALA A 7 -6.34 26.58 19.18
C ALA A 7 -5.25 25.49 19.10
N PRO A 8 -4.70 25.01 20.23
CA PRO A 8 -3.80 23.86 20.23
C PRO A 8 -4.56 22.56 19.91
N VAL A 9 -3.99 21.77 19.00
CA VAL A 9 -4.47 20.42 18.65
C VAL A 9 -4.27 19.50 19.87
N ALA A 10 -5.36 18.90 20.33
CA ALA A 10 -5.38 18.01 21.48
C ALA A 10 -4.50 16.77 21.25
N ALA A 11 -3.45 16.64 22.06
CA ALA A 11 -2.78 15.37 22.28
C ALA A 11 -3.76 14.42 22.97
N SER A 12 -4.15 13.35 22.29
CA SER A 12 -4.94 12.29 22.92
C SER A 12 -4.04 11.54 23.89
N ALA A 13 -4.13 11.91 25.17
CA ALA A 13 -3.54 11.16 26.26
C ALA A 13 -4.21 9.78 26.33
N VAL A 14 -3.46 8.72 26.07
CA VAL A 14 -3.91 7.35 26.31
C VAL A 14 -3.79 7.10 27.81
N SER A 15 -4.94 6.89 28.47
CA SER A 15 -5.04 6.56 29.88
C SER A 15 -4.32 5.26 30.21
N VAL A 16 -3.38 5.31 31.17
CA VAL A 16 -2.80 4.12 31.79
C VAL A 16 -3.66 3.73 33.00
N ASN A 17 -4.30 2.56 32.93
CA ASN A 17 -4.89 1.94 34.11
C ASN A 17 -3.77 1.49 35.04
N ALA A 18 -3.65 2.14 36.19
CA ALA A 18 -2.88 1.63 37.31
C ALA A 18 -3.54 0.34 37.82
N ALA A 19 -2.78 -0.76 37.84
CA ALA A 19 -3.09 -1.91 38.67
C ALA A 19 -2.00 -2.02 39.74
N ASP A 20 -2.42 -1.71 40.96
CA ASP A 20 -1.72 -1.94 42.21
C ASP A 20 -1.51 -3.44 42.45
N THR A 21 -0.31 -3.86 42.86
CA THR A 21 -0.12 -4.81 43.97
C THR A 21 1.37 -4.94 44.33
N THR A 22 1.71 -4.32 45.45
CA THR A 22 2.75 -4.69 46.43
C THR A 22 3.56 -5.98 46.18
N ALA A 23 4.83 -5.80 45.81
CA ALA A 23 5.92 -6.70 46.19
C ALA A 23 7.25 -5.92 46.22
N THR A 24 7.73 -5.65 47.44
CA THR A 24 9.03 -5.05 47.72
C THR A 24 10.12 -6.09 47.46
N THR A 25 10.73 -6.05 46.28
CA THR A 25 12.01 -6.72 46.02
C THR A 25 12.93 -5.77 45.28
N THR A 26 14.10 -5.56 45.87
CA THR A 26 15.21 -4.73 45.40
C THR A 26 15.60 -5.11 43.96
N ASN A 27 14.95 -4.49 42.97
CA ASN A 27 15.20 -4.76 41.57
C ASN A 27 16.37 -3.88 41.10
N THR A 28 17.49 -4.52 40.77
CA THR A 28 18.50 -3.98 39.87
C THR A 28 17.80 -3.33 38.69
N ALA A 29 18.13 -2.07 38.37
CA ALA A 29 17.48 -1.29 37.31
C ALA A 29 17.56 -1.99 35.94
N ASN A 30 16.56 -2.83 35.66
CA ASN A 30 16.32 -3.50 34.39
C ASN A 30 15.21 -2.72 33.67
N THR A 31 15.23 -2.73 32.33
CA THR A 31 14.10 -2.21 31.55
C THR A 31 12.99 -3.25 31.62
N VAL A 32 12.22 -3.24 32.72
CA VAL A 32 11.10 -4.15 32.92
C VAL A 32 9.98 -3.74 31.96
N ILE A 33 9.69 -4.60 30.99
CA ILE A 33 8.61 -4.40 30.03
C ILE A 33 7.34 -5.01 30.62
N ASN A 34 6.50 -4.16 31.23
CA ASN A 34 5.18 -4.52 31.75
C ASN A 34 4.12 -3.54 31.24
N ALA A 35 3.17 -3.99 30.39
CA ALA A 35 1.81 -3.43 30.28
C ALA A 35 0.93 -4.14 29.22
N GLY A 36 -0.34 -4.35 29.60
CA GLY A 36 -1.55 -4.13 28.79
C GLY A 36 -1.79 -5.03 27.58
N GLY A 37 -2.23 -6.27 27.81
CA GLY A 37 -2.57 -7.23 26.77
C GLY A 37 -3.71 -6.77 25.85
N THR A 38 -3.37 -6.12 24.74
CA THR A 38 -4.21 -6.11 23.54
C THR A 38 -3.87 -7.32 22.68
N ALA A 39 -4.90 -8.02 22.21
CA ALA A 39 -4.71 -9.27 21.49
C ALA A 39 -4.21 -9.04 20.05
N ILE A 40 -3.11 -9.69 19.67
CA ILE A 40 -2.61 -9.79 18.29
C ILE A 40 -2.19 -11.25 18.02
N ASN A 41 -2.48 -11.73 16.80
CA ASN A 41 -2.26 -13.09 16.32
C ASN A 41 -0.92 -13.71 16.75
N THR A 42 -1.01 -14.96 17.21
CA THR A 42 0.10 -15.90 17.42
C THR A 42 1.03 -15.99 16.20
N PRO A 43 2.34 -16.16 16.38
CA PRO A 43 3.24 -16.51 15.29
C PRO A 43 2.78 -17.84 14.67
N ALA A 44 2.51 -17.85 13.36
CA ALA A 44 2.26 -19.08 12.60
C ALA A 44 3.58 -19.71 12.10
N ASP A 45 4.73 -19.23 12.59
CA ASP A 45 6.07 -19.62 12.18
C ASP A 45 6.66 -20.60 13.20
N ALA A 46 7.04 -21.80 12.76
CA ALA A 46 7.58 -22.85 13.63
C ALA A 46 8.99 -22.55 14.17
N LYS A 47 9.62 -21.44 13.77
CA LYS A 47 11.00 -21.08 14.16
C LYS A 47 11.12 -20.55 15.61
N TYR A 48 10.06 -19.99 16.19
CA TYR A 48 10.06 -19.41 17.54
C TYR A 48 8.65 -19.29 18.12
N ASP A 49 8.54 -19.26 19.45
CA ASP A 49 7.27 -19.18 20.17
C ASP A 49 6.75 -17.74 20.31
N VAL A 50 7.67 -16.77 20.41
CA VAL A 50 7.37 -15.34 20.63
C VAL A 50 7.94 -14.49 19.50
N ASP A 51 7.09 -13.67 18.89
CA ASP A 51 7.52 -12.67 17.91
C ASP A 51 7.81 -11.34 18.61
N VAL A 52 9.09 -10.98 18.70
CA VAL A 52 9.55 -9.70 19.25
C VAL A 52 9.71 -8.70 18.11
N THR A 53 8.98 -7.60 18.18
CA THR A 53 8.97 -6.52 17.21
C THR A 53 9.38 -5.21 17.87
N PRO A 54 10.67 -4.84 17.78
CA PRO A 54 11.12 -3.50 18.13
C PRO A 54 10.60 -2.47 17.12
N ASN A 55 10.12 -1.33 17.62
CA ASN A 55 9.78 -0.16 16.83
C ASN A 55 10.60 1.02 17.35
N LEU A 56 11.75 1.26 16.72
CA LEU A 56 12.70 2.28 17.12
C LEU A 56 12.69 3.43 16.11
N THR A 57 12.67 4.66 16.60
CA THR A 57 12.82 5.88 15.82
C THR A 57 14.09 6.59 16.25
N ALA A 58 14.95 6.92 15.29
CA ALA A 58 16.12 7.75 15.50
C ALA A 58 15.95 9.08 14.74
N THR A 59 16.22 10.18 15.42
CA THR A 59 16.26 11.53 14.83
C THR A 59 17.69 12.02 14.84
N ALA A 60 18.16 12.52 13.71
CA ALA A 60 19.47 13.15 13.60
C ALA A 60 19.41 14.58 14.15
N ALA A 61 20.50 14.99 14.78
CA ALA A 61 20.74 16.36 15.18
C ALA A 61 20.89 17.25 13.94
N SER A 62 20.34 18.45 14.01
CA SER A 62 20.43 19.43 12.92
C SER A 62 20.47 20.85 13.48
N THR A 63 20.84 21.81 12.63
CA THR A 63 20.79 23.24 12.94
C THR A 63 19.99 23.97 11.88
N VAL A 64 18.88 24.59 12.29
CA VAL A 64 18.01 25.37 11.40
C VAL A 64 17.96 26.79 11.92
N ASN A 65 18.34 27.76 11.09
CA ASN A 65 18.35 29.19 11.44
C ASN A 65 19.07 29.50 12.77
N GLY A 66 20.15 28.78 13.07
CA GLY A 66 20.92 28.94 14.31
C GLY A 66 20.31 28.23 15.53
N GLN A 67 19.17 27.55 15.40
CA GLN A 67 18.58 26.73 16.45
C GLN A 67 19.00 25.27 16.29
N THR A 68 19.58 24.70 17.35
CA THR A 68 19.97 23.29 17.40
C THR A 68 18.75 22.41 17.72
N ILE A 69 18.52 21.42 16.88
CA ILE A 69 17.61 20.31 17.12
C ILE A 69 18.47 19.13 17.55
N ASN A 70 18.23 18.63 18.77
CA ASN A 70 19.00 17.50 19.29
C ASN A 70 18.56 16.19 18.63
N GLY A 71 19.54 15.34 18.36
CA GLY A 71 19.29 13.95 18.01
C GLY A 71 18.62 13.19 19.15
N SER A 72 17.95 12.10 18.83
CA SER A 72 17.32 11.23 19.83
C SER A 72 17.08 9.83 19.30
N ILE A 73 16.96 8.87 20.22
CA ILE A 73 16.44 7.54 19.94
C ILE A 73 15.28 7.30 20.90
N THR A 74 14.15 6.90 20.34
CA THR A 74 12.93 6.60 21.08
C THR A 74 12.28 5.37 20.46
N GLY A 75 11.28 4.81 21.13
CA GLY A 75 10.56 3.66 20.59
C GLY A 75 10.02 2.74 21.65
N ASN A 76 9.65 1.54 21.22
CA ASN A 76 9.21 0.46 22.09
C ASN A 76 9.67 -0.90 21.57
N ILE A 77 9.63 -1.90 22.44
CA ILE A 77 9.79 -3.31 22.09
C ILE A 77 8.49 -4.01 22.46
N THR A 78 7.89 -4.69 21.48
CA THR A 78 6.66 -5.46 21.68
C THR A 78 6.94 -6.95 21.49
N ALA A 79 6.53 -7.80 22.43
CA ALA A 79 6.52 -9.25 22.26
C ALA A 79 5.09 -9.73 22.06
N SER A 80 4.84 -10.58 21.06
CA SER A 80 3.53 -11.20 20.85
C SER A 80 3.60 -12.70 21.14
N TYR A 81 2.81 -13.17 22.10
CA TYR A 81 2.78 -14.55 22.56
C TYR A 81 1.38 -14.99 22.97
N ASN A 82 0.95 -16.18 22.51
CA ASN A 82 -0.38 -16.76 22.82
C ASN A 82 -1.55 -15.79 22.60
N GLY A 83 -1.51 -15.02 21.52
CA GLY A 83 -2.55 -14.07 21.15
C GLY A 83 -2.51 -12.76 21.93
N GLN A 84 -1.53 -12.54 22.81
CA GLN A 84 -1.38 -11.34 23.64
C GLN A 84 -0.12 -10.56 23.24
N SER A 85 -0.15 -9.23 23.39
CA SER A 85 1.02 -8.36 23.22
C SER A 85 1.51 -7.78 24.54
N TYR A 86 2.83 -7.66 24.65
CA TYR A 86 3.56 -7.16 25.83
C TYR A 86 4.53 -6.09 25.35
N THR A 87 4.27 -4.83 25.69
CA THR A 87 5.01 -3.69 25.12
C THR A 87 5.70 -2.88 26.21
N GLY A 88 6.95 -2.48 25.93
CA GLY A 88 7.74 -1.64 26.82
C GLY A 88 8.39 -0.51 26.05
N THR A 89 8.32 0.68 26.61
CA THR A 89 8.93 1.88 26.03
C THR A 89 10.43 1.87 26.27
N LEU A 90 11.19 2.29 25.28
CA LEU A 90 12.62 2.49 25.39
C LEU A 90 12.92 3.65 26.35
N ASP A 91 13.69 3.39 27.40
CA ASP A 91 14.26 4.42 28.26
C ASP A 91 15.76 4.55 27.96
N THR A 92 16.14 5.61 27.24
CA THR A 92 17.55 5.88 26.90
C THR A 92 18.37 6.44 28.06
N LYS A 93 17.74 6.81 29.19
CA LYS A 93 18.42 7.38 30.36
C LYS A 93 18.88 6.35 31.37
N ASN A 94 18.40 5.11 31.27
CA ASN A 94 18.68 4.04 32.23
C ASN A 94 20.05 3.35 32.03
N GLY A 95 20.86 3.80 31.06
CA GLY A 95 22.18 3.25 30.76
C GLY A 95 22.17 1.84 30.14
N LYS A 96 21.00 1.31 29.76
CA LYS A 96 20.86 -0.02 29.14
C LYS A 96 20.82 0.02 27.62
N VAL A 97 20.73 1.21 27.03
CA VAL A 97 20.73 1.42 25.59
C VAL A 97 22.13 1.79 25.14
N SER A 98 22.71 0.98 24.26
CA SER A 98 23.95 1.31 23.55
C SER A 98 23.68 1.43 22.06
N VAL A 99 24.44 2.31 21.42
CA VAL A 99 24.28 2.64 20.00
C VAL A 99 25.64 2.61 19.36
N ALA A 100 25.75 1.94 18.23
CA ALA A 100 26.96 1.95 17.41
C ALA A 100 26.61 2.44 16.01
N ASP A 101 27.50 3.24 15.42
CA ASP A 101 27.41 3.63 14.02
C ASP A 101 27.66 2.43 13.09
N SER A 102 27.55 2.64 11.78
CA SER A 102 27.78 1.60 10.77
C SER A 102 29.20 1.03 10.73
N LYS A 103 30.17 1.67 11.42
CA LYS A 103 31.56 1.20 11.56
C LYS A 103 31.78 0.46 12.88
N GLY A 104 30.76 0.35 13.73
CA GLY A 104 30.85 -0.23 15.07
C GLY A 104 31.37 0.75 16.13
N THR A 105 31.48 2.04 15.83
CA THR A 105 31.91 3.06 16.79
C THR A 105 30.77 3.37 17.75
N ALA A 106 31.02 3.31 19.05
CA ALA A 106 30.03 3.64 20.06
C ALA A 106 29.65 5.14 20.01
N VAL A 107 28.35 5.41 20.01
CA VAL A 107 27.79 6.75 20.17
C VAL A 107 27.44 6.96 21.63
N THR A 108 28.14 7.87 22.29
CA THR A 108 27.97 8.15 23.73
C THR A 108 27.04 9.33 24.02
N ASP A 109 26.80 10.18 23.02
CA ASP A 109 25.94 11.37 23.13
C ASP A 109 24.86 11.34 22.03
N PHE A 110 23.67 10.86 22.39
CA PHE A 110 22.56 10.73 21.42
C PHE A 110 22.05 12.08 20.91
N SER A 111 22.31 13.17 21.63
CA SER A 111 21.93 14.52 21.18
C SER A 111 22.70 14.96 19.93
N LYS A 112 23.80 14.26 19.60
CA LYS A 112 24.69 14.54 18.46
C LYS A 112 24.61 13.47 17.37
N LEU A 113 23.58 12.60 17.38
CA LEU A 113 23.37 11.62 16.31
C LEU A 113 23.36 12.32 14.96
N THR A 114 24.21 11.91 14.04
CA THR A 114 24.18 12.42 12.66
C THR A 114 23.29 11.55 11.79
N ASN A 115 22.88 12.07 10.63
CA ASN A 115 22.15 11.27 9.66
C ASN A 115 22.98 10.03 9.25
N GLY A 116 22.38 8.85 9.36
CA GLY A 116 23.07 7.59 9.12
C GLY A 116 22.35 6.39 9.71
N SER A 117 22.90 5.20 9.44
CA SER A 117 22.41 3.92 9.95
C SER A 117 23.15 3.51 11.21
N TYR A 118 22.40 3.04 12.20
CA TYR A 118 22.89 2.64 13.51
C TYR A 118 22.45 1.23 13.89
N THR A 119 23.25 0.60 14.75
CA THR A 119 22.84 -0.58 15.51
C THR A 119 22.52 -0.16 16.94
N VAL A 120 21.28 -0.38 17.37
CA VAL A 120 20.81 -0.10 18.72
C VAL A 120 20.72 -1.41 19.49
N THR A 121 21.36 -1.48 20.65
CA THR A 121 21.28 -2.63 21.55
C THR A 121 20.62 -2.19 22.85
N VAL A 122 19.54 -2.88 23.23
CA VAL A 122 18.84 -2.67 24.49
C VAL A 122 19.13 -3.88 25.37
N SER A 123 19.89 -3.66 26.44
CA SER A 123 20.25 -4.70 27.40
C SER A 123 19.24 -4.77 28.55
N GLY A 124 19.22 -5.89 29.27
CA GLY A 124 18.37 -6.05 30.45
C GLY A 124 16.87 -6.02 30.13
N VAL A 125 16.49 -6.45 28.93
CA VAL A 125 15.09 -6.58 28.52
C VAL A 125 14.50 -7.81 29.20
N SER A 126 13.44 -7.61 29.98
CA SER A 126 12.68 -8.70 30.59
C SER A 126 11.19 -8.53 30.28
N PHE A 127 10.55 -9.62 29.87
CA PHE A 127 9.11 -9.70 29.63
C PHE A 127 8.44 -10.49 30.74
N ASN A 128 7.22 -10.08 31.12
CA ASN A 128 6.33 -10.87 31.95
C ASN A 128 5.14 -11.35 31.11
N PHE A 129 5.12 -12.65 30.80
CA PHE A 129 4.08 -13.29 29.99
C PHE A 129 2.91 -13.82 30.83
N SER A 130 2.75 -13.34 32.07
CA SER A 130 1.78 -13.76 33.09
C SER A 130 1.93 -15.20 33.60
N THR A 131 1.32 -15.46 34.75
CA THR A 131 1.28 -16.77 35.42
C THR A 131 0.69 -17.88 34.54
N ALA A 132 -0.12 -17.55 33.53
CA ALA A 132 -0.61 -18.53 32.55
C ALA A 132 0.50 -19.20 31.73
N ASN A 133 1.69 -18.59 31.70
CA ASN A 133 2.88 -19.10 31.03
C ASN A 133 4.01 -19.45 32.00
N ALA A 134 3.73 -19.54 33.30
CA ALA A 134 4.70 -19.85 34.34
C ALA A 134 5.50 -21.13 34.07
N ASN A 135 6.77 -21.14 34.45
CA ASN A 135 7.67 -22.30 34.41
C ASN A 135 7.85 -22.94 33.02
N LYS A 136 7.55 -22.21 31.94
CA LYS A 136 7.76 -22.67 30.56
C LYS A 136 9.15 -22.26 30.07
N THR A 137 9.71 -23.10 29.20
CA THR A 137 10.83 -22.70 28.33
C THR A 137 10.27 -22.30 26.97
N ILE A 138 10.62 -21.10 26.51
CA ILE A 138 10.13 -20.54 25.24
C ILE A 138 11.29 -20.01 24.41
N THR A 139 11.08 -19.89 23.11
CA THR A 139 12.02 -19.34 22.14
C THR A 139 11.51 -18.00 21.64
N LEU A 140 12.32 -16.96 21.80
CA LEU A 140 12.05 -15.64 21.22
C LEU A 140 12.73 -15.53 19.87
N GLY A 141 12.04 -14.90 18.92
CA GLY A 141 12.58 -14.55 17.62
C GLY A 141 11.95 -13.27 17.11
N SER A 142 12.21 -12.93 15.84
CA SER A 142 11.53 -11.84 15.15
C SER A 142 11.28 -12.21 13.70
N LYS A 143 10.17 -11.73 13.15
CA LYS A 143 9.98 -11.71 11.68
C LYS A 143 10.98 -10.78 10.98
N ASN A 144 11.52 -9.80 11.70
CA ASN A 144 12.45 -8.82 11.14
C ASN A 144 13.89 -9.34 11.20
N SER A 145 14.51 -9.57 10.04
CA SER A 145 15.86 -10.15 9.94
C SER A 145 16.98 -9.24 10.46
N ASN A 146 16.70 -7.97 10.75
CA ASN A 146 17.64 -7.03 11.36
C ASN A 146 17.59 -7.06 12.90
N VAL A 147 16.79 -7.94 13.50
CA VAL A 147 16.69 -8.10 14.95
C VAL A 147 17.43 -9.35 15.39
N LYS A 148 18.27 -9.22 16.42
CA LYS A 148 19.01 -10.31 17.06
C LYS A 148 18.87 -10.26 18.57
N PHE A 149 19.09 -11.39 19.21
CA PHE A 149 18.93 -11.57 20.64
C PHE A 149 20.20 -12.18 21.24
N ALA A 150 20.55 -11.76 22.45
CA ALA A 150 21.58 -12.41 23.25
C ALA A 150 21.03 -12.78 24.63
N GLY A 151 21.29 -14.01 25.06
CA GLY A 151 20.97 -14.50 26.40
C GLY A 151 22.11 -14.24 27.37
N ALA A 152 22.23 -15.10 28.39
CA ALA A 152 23.30 -15.02 29.40
C ALA A 152 24.72 -15.17 28.81
N ASP A 153 24.86 -15.82 27.66
CA ASP A 153 26.15 -16.02 26.97
C ASP A 153 26.65 -14.78 26.23
N GLY A 154 25.83 -13.73 26.12
CA GLY A 154 26.14 -12.49 25.43
C GLY A 154 26.27 -12.61 23.91
N LYS A 155 25.96 -13.76 23.30
CA LYS A 155 26.12 -13.99 21.86
C LYS A 155 24.83 -13.68 21.12
N PHE A 156 24.92 -12.80 20.12
CA PHE A 156 23.77 -12.43 19.30
C PHE A 156 23.41 -13.49 18.26
N ALA A 157 22.17 -13.95 18.27
CA ALA A 157 21.58 -14.89 17.32
C ALA A 157 20.17 -14.45 16.89
N ASP A 158 19.63 -15.06 15.83
CA ASP A 158 18.26 -14.79 15.33
C ASP A 158 17.17 -15.16 16.35
N THR A 159 17.47 -16.10 17.23
CA THR A 159 16.56 -16.62 18.26
C THR A 159 17.30 -16.84 19.56
N VAL A 160 16.61 -16.69 20.68
CA VAL A 160 17.13 -17.03 22.01
C VAL A 160 16.11 -17.85 22.79
N LYS A 161 16.58 -18.93 23.43
CA LYS A 161 15.76 -19.75 24.32
C LYS A 161 15.85 -19.19 25.74
N VAL A 162 14.72 -19.03 26.42
CA VAL A 162 14.65 -18.50 27.79
C VAL A 162 13.71 -19.33 28.65
N GLU A 163 13.90 -19.20 29.97
CA GLU A 163 13.03 -19.80 30.97
C GLU A 163 12.17 -18.72 31.64
N LEU A 164 10.92 -19.07 31.93
CA LEU A 164 10.00 -18.24 32.69
C LEU A 164 9.90 -18.72 34.13
N ASP A 165 9.84 -17.79 35.08
CA ASP A 165 9.63 -18.08 36.49
C ASP A 165 8.16 -18.43 36.80
N GLN A 166 7.86 -18.61 38.09
CA GLN A 166 6.50 -18.91 38.58
C GLN A 166 5.47 -17.82 38.25
N ASN A 167 5.90 -16.62 37.89
CA ASN A 167 5.05 -15.49 37.52
C ASN A 167 4.96 -15.30 35.99
N GLY A 168 5.64 -16.14 35.20
CA GLY A 168 5.75 -15.98 33.75
C GLY A 168 6.77 -14.92 33.31
N THR A 169 7.64 -14.47 34.21
CA THR A 169 8.70 -13.48 33.93
C THR A 169 9.98 -14.19 33.51
N LEU A 170 10.74 -13.60 32.58
CA LEU A 170 12.07 -14.13 32.23
C LEU A 170 12.96 -14.26 33.48
N THR A 171 13.51 -15.46 33.72
CA THR A 171 14.46 -15.70 34.81
C THR A 171 15.77 -14.95 34.59
N THR A 172 16.18 -14.80 33.33
CA THR A 172 17.36 -14.03 32.92
C THR A 172 16.96 -13.00 31.88
N PRO A 173 17.19 -11.70 32.13
CA PRO A 173 16.99 -10.66 31.12
C PRO A 173 17.86 -10.89 29.88
N ILE A 174 17.37 -10.50 28.72
CA ILE A 174 18.07 -10.63 27.45
C ILE A 174 18.58 -9.28 26.94
N SER A 175 19.38 -9.31 25.88
CA SER A 175 19.66 -8.14 25.06
C SER A 175 18.98 -8.27 23.70
N VAL A 176 18.38 -7.17 23.22
CA VAL A 176 17.77 -7.06 21.90
C VAL A 176 18.60 -6.09 21.07
N GLN A 177 19.13 -6.56 19.95
CA GLN A 177 19.90 -5.76 18.99
C GLN A 177 19.08 -5.53 17.74
N VAL A 178 19.03 -4.28 17.29
CA VAL A 178 18.33 -3.84 16.07
C VAL A 178 19.33 -3.12 15.19
N SER A 179 19.69 -3.74 14.06
CA SER A 179 20.53 -3.11 13.04
C SER A 179 19.67 -2.28 12.07
N ASN A 180 20.32 -1.40 11.31
CA ASN A 180 19.67 -0.56 10.29
C ASN A 180 18.62 0.42 10.84
N VAL A 181 18.85 0.94 12.05
CA VAL A 181 18.05 2.05 12.60
C VAL A 181 18.57 3.36 12.01
N ASN A 182 17.84 3.93 11.06
CA ASN A 182 18.27 5.16 10.38
C ASN A 182 17.89 6.39 11.19
N ALA A 183 18.87 7.21 11.56
CA ALA A 183 18.64 8.52 12.15
C ALA A 183 18.28 9.52 11.06
N LEU A 184 17.05 10.03 11.09
CA LEU A 184 16.52 10.93 10.06
C LEU A 184 16.64 12.39 10.48
N ASP A 185 17.13 13.25 9.60
CA ASP A 185 17.06 14.70 9.72
C ASP A 185 15.68 15.19 9.28
N LEU A 186 14.75 15.22 10.23
CA LEU A 186 13.38 15.66 10.02
C LEU A 186 13.26 17.17 9.76
N SER A 187 14.34 17.93 9.94
CA SER A 187 14.38 19.36 9.67
C SER A 187 14.67 19.68 8.19
N ASN A 188 15.19 18.70 7.44
CA ASN A 188 15.40 18.83 6.01
C ASN A 188 14.06 18.71 5.26
N ALA A 189 13.57 19.83 4.72
CA ALA A 189 12.33 19.87 3.96
C ALA A 189 12.49 19.58 2.45
N ASN A 190 13.70 19.28 1.98
CA ASN A 190 13.93 19.01 0.56
C ASN A 190 13.38 17.63 0.18
N GLY A 191 12.74 17.56 -0.99
CA GLY A 191 12.30 16.30 -1.59
C GLY A 191 13.41 15.61 -2.38
N VAL A 192 13.17 14.34 -2.74
CA VAL A 192 13.98 13.61 -3.72
C VAL A 192 13.54 13.99 -5.12
N ASN A 193 14.50 14.35 -5.98
CA ASN A 193 14.27 14.63 -7.40
C ASN A 193 14.96 13.58 -8.27
N PHE A 194 14.36 13.24 -9.41
CA PHE A 194 14.92 12.31 -10.39
C PHE A 194 15.57 13.05 -11.55
N TYR A 195 16.61 12.45 -12.11
CA TYR A 195 17.41 13.02 -13.18
C TYR A 195 17.72 11.94 -14.22
N ASN A 196 17.82 12.34 -15.49
CA ASN A 196 18.41 11.50 -16.52
C ASN A 196 19.92 11.42 -16.29
N ALA A 197 20.43 10.19 -16.10
CA ALA A 197 21.83 9.95 -15.74
C ALA A 197 22.82 10.36 -16.85
N SER A 198 22.38 10.42 -18.12
CA SER A 198 23.25 10.76 -19.25
C SER A 198 23.54 12.25 -19.37
N ASN A 199 22.58 13.11 -19.00
CA ASN A 199 22.67 14.56 -19.25
C ASN A 199 22.37 15.43 -18.02
N GLY A 200 22.00 14.84 -16.89
CA GLY A 200 21.73 15.55 -15.64
C GLY A 200 20.44 16.38 -15.63
N SER A 201 19.59 16.28 -16.66
CA SER A 201 18.30 16.97 -16.67
C SER A 201 17.34 16.36 -15.66
N GLN A 202 16.64 17.20 -14.90
CA GLN A 202 15.58 16.73 -14.00
C GLN A 202 14.42 16.14 -14.83
N VAL A 203 13.86 15.04 -14.35
CA VAL A 203 12.75 14.33 -15.00
C VAL A 203 11.62 14.04 -14.01
N HIS A 204 10.39 14.05 -14.51
CA HIS A 204 9.18 13.67 -13.76
C HIS A 204 8.54 12.37 -14.27
N GLU A 205 8.99 11.91 -15.43
CA GLU A 205 8.69 10.62 -16.04
C GLU A 205 9.89 10.18 -16.88
N GLY A 206 9.98 8.90 -17.17
CA GLY A 206 11.10 8.33 -17.92
C GLY A 206 10.68 7.26 -18.91
N SER A 207 11.57 6.94 -19.83
CA SER A 207 11.45 5.77 -20.69
C SER A 207 12.77 5.04 -20.82
N VAL A 208 12.72 3.71 -20.85
CA VAL A 208 13.86 2.84 -21.18
C VAL A 208 13.48 1.90 -22.29
N ASN A 209 14.49 1.46 -23.05
CA ASN A 209 14.32 0.47 -24.10
C ASN A 209 15.08 -0.80 -23.70
N VAL A 210 14.39 -1.94 -23.75
CA VAL A 210 14.94 -3.27 -23.49
C VAL A 210 14.57 -4.20 -24.63
N THR A 211 15.33 -5.27 -24.81
CA THR A 211 15.06 -6.27 -25.85
C THR A 211 14.73 -7.60 -25.19
N ALA A 212 13.59 -8.19 -25.53
CA ALA A 212 13.25 -9.53 -25.09
C ALA A 212 14.10 -10.58 -25.83
N GLY A 213 14.51 -11.64 -25.12
CA GLY A 213 15.31 -12.73 -25.67
C GLY A 213 14.51 -13.67 -26.59
N LEU A 214 15.16 -14.71 -27.12
CA LEU A 214 14.49 -15.78 -27.88
C LEU A 214 13.28 -16.30 -27.07
N ASN A 215 12.09 -16.27 -27.67
CA ASN A 215 10.76 -16.57 -27.10
C ASN A 215 9.96 -15.39 -26.50
N GLY A 216 10.47 -14.16 -26.59
CA GLY A 216 9.76 -12.96 -26.10
C GLY A 216 9.71 -12.91 -24.57
N ARG A 217 10.73 -13.47 -23.89
CA ARG A 217 10.87 -13.44 -22.44
C ARG A 217 11.91 -12.41 -22.01
N LEU A 218 11.71 -11.86 -20.81
CA LEU A 218 12.64 -10.92 -20.18
C LEU A 218 12.76 -11.24 -18.68
N ASN A 219 13.87 -10.85 -18.06
CA ASN A 219 14.09 -10.99 -16.62
C ASN A 219 13.93 -9.64 -15.92
N VAL A 220 13.29 -9.62 -14.76
CA VAL A 220 13.06 -8.40 -13.97
C VAL A 220 14.36 -7.70 -13.58
N SER A 221 15.46 -8.44 -13.37
CA SER A 221 16.77 -7.87 -13.07
C SER A 221 17.35 -7.07 -14.24
N THR A 222 17.13 -7.52 -15.48
CA THR A 222 17.55 -6.80 -16.70
C THR A 222 16.81 -5.47 -16.83
N VAL A 223 15.50 -5.45 -16.57
CA VAL A 223 14.70 -4.22 -16.56
C VAL A 223 15.21 -3.26 -15.49
N ALA A 224 15.40 -3.76 -14.27
CA ALA A 224 15.89 -2.95 -13.16
C ALA A 224 17.28 -2.35 -13.44
N SER A 225 18.20 -3.13 -14.01
CA SER A 225 19.53 -2.64 -14.41
C SER A 225 19.45 -1.53 -15.45
N GLU A 226 18.59 -1.66 -16.47
CA GLU A 226 18.45 -0.61 -17.49
C GLU A 226 17.83 0.67 -16.91
N ILE A 227 16.89 0.56 -15.98
CA ILE A 227 16.35 1.71 -15.23
C ILE A 227 17.47 2.41 -14.44
N LEU A 228 18.23 1.65 -13.63
CA LEU A 228 19.31 2.18 -12.80
C LEU A 228 20.45 2.82 -13.61
N LYS A 229 20.65 2.37 -14.85
CA LYS A 229 21.63 2.94 -15.77
C LYS A 229 21.19 4.29 -16.34
N ASN A 230 19.88 4.50 -16.55
CA ASN A 230 19.36 5.69 -17.23
C ASN A 230 18.88 6.79 -16.28
N PHE A 231 18.64 6.47 -15.01
CA PHE A 231 18.12 7.42 -14.04
C PHE A 231 18.95 7.46 -12.76
N ALA A 232 18.97 8.65 -12.14
CA ALA A 232 19.49 8.86 -10.81
C ALA A 232 18.46 9.63 -9.98
N ALA A 233 18.52 9.47 -8.66
CA ALA A 233 17.70 10.22 -7.71
C ALA A 233 18.60 10.91 -6.69
N TYR A 234 18.37 12.20 -6.44
CA TYR A 234 19.17 12.98 -5.51
C TYR A 234 18.28 13.84 -4.61
N GLN A 235 18.77 14.07 -3.40
CA GLN A 235 18.23 15.06 -2.48
C GLN A 235 19.36 15.95 -1.98
N VAL A 236 19.09 17.24 -1.83
CA VAL A 236 20.06 18.19 -1.28
C VAL A 236 20.02 18.13 0.25
N SER A 237 21.18 17.91 0.86
CA SER A 237 21.41 18.02 2.29
C SER A 237 22.69 18.80 2.55
N ASN A 238 22.61 19.83 3.41
CA ASN A 238 23.74 20.71 3.74
C ASN A 238 24.49 21.24 2.49
N GLY A 239 23.73 21.67 1.48
CA GLY A 239 24.27 22.20 0.21
C GLY A 239 24.92 21.17 -0.70
N LYS A 240 24.85 19.88 -0.38
CA LYS A 240 25.41 18.78 -1.19
C LYS A 240 24.32 17.86 -1.72
N ALA A 241 24.47 17.40 -2.95
CA ALA A 241 23.63 16.36 -3.52
C ALA A 241 23.99 14.99 -2.92
N VAL A 242 23.01 14.33 -2.32
CA VAL A 242 23.13 12.98 -1.76
C VAL A 242 22.27 12.04 -2.61
N SER A 243 22.87 10.96 -3.12
CA SER A 243 22.14 9.96 -3.90
C SER A 243 21.08 9.29 -3.03
N GLN A 244 19.85 9.21 -3.55
CA GLN A 244 18.71 8.50 -2.98
C GLN A 244 18.22 7.41 -3.94
N MET A 245 19.01 7.05 -4.95
CA MET A 245 18.63 6.02 -5.90
C MET A 245 18.54 4.67 -5.17
N PRO A 246 17.41 3.94 -5.27
CA PRO A 246 17.28 2.62 -4.69
C PRO A 246 18.29 1.63 -5.27
N ASP A 247 18.59 0.58 -4.52
CA ASP A 247 19.40 -0.52 -5.04
C ASP A 247 18.62 -1.39 -6.05
N GLN A 248 19.32 -2.30 -6.73
CA GLN A 248 18.71 -3.18 -7.73
C GLN A 248 17.62 -4.06 -7.14
N LYS A 249 17.72 -4.48 -5.87
CA LYS A 249 16.74 -5.34 -5.23
C LYS A 249 15.41 -4.60 -5.04
N ALA A 250 15.47 -3.34 -4.62
CA ALA A 250 14.30 -2.48 -4.49
C ALA A 250 13.65 -2.20 -5.86
N VAL A 251 14.44 -1.86 -6.90
CA VAL A 251 13.88 -1.64 -8.25
C VAL A 251 13.28 -2.93 -8.84
N VAL A 252 13.87 -4.11 -8.56
CA VAL A 252 13.26 -5.40 -8.93
C VAL A 252 11.90 -5.60 -8.25
N ALA A 253 11.74 -5.16 -7.00
CA ALA A 253 10.46 -5.21 -6.31
C ALA A 253 9.41 -4.31 -7.00
N ASP A 254 9.81 -3.10 -7.42
CA ASP A 254 8.95 -2.19 -8.18
C ASP A 254 8.53 -2.77 -9.54
N VAL A 255 9.47 -3.39 -10.27
CA VAL A 255 9.19 -4.08 -11.54
C VAL A 255 8.20 -5.23 -11.32
N ASN A 256 8.40 -6.05 -10.28
CA ASN A 256 7.48 -7.13 -9.93
C ASN A 256 6.08 -6.60 -9.57
N ALA A 257 5.99 -5.51 -8.82
CA ALA A 257 4.73 -4.88 -8.46
C ALA A 257 3.98 -4.39 -9.70
N ALA A 258 4.69 -3.75 -10.63
CA ALA A 258 4.14 -3.30 -11.91
C ALA A 258 3.62 -4.47 -12.77
N LEU A 259 4.41 -5.54 -12.92
CA LEU A 259 4.02 -6.72 -13.70
C LEU A 259 2.82 -7.44 -13.06
N LYS A 260 2.79 -7.55 -11.74
CA LYS A 260 1.63 -8.08 -11.00
C LYS A 260 0.38 -7.24 -11.24
N ALA A 261 0.47 -5.92 -11.16
CA ALA A 261 -0.64 -5.01 -11.46
C ALA A 261 -1.12 -5.12 -12.92
N ALA A 262 -0.21 -5.44 -13.85
CA ALA A 262 -0.52 -5.71 -15.25
C ALA A 262 -0.97 -7.17 -15.53
N ASN A 263 -1.24 -7.97 -14.48
CA ASN A 263 -1.58 -9.39 -14.58
C ASN A 263 -0.59 -10.18 -15.45
N ASN A 264 0.71 -9.89 -15.32
CA ASN A 264 1.79 -10.56 -16.02
C ASN A 264 2.63 -11.35 -15.00
N PRO A 265 2.42 -12.68 -14.88
CA PRO A 265 3.10 -13.47 -13.87
C PRO A 265 4.60 -13.54 -14.11
N VAL A 266 5.35 -13.49 -13.02
CA VAL A 266 6.81 -13.66 -12.98
C VAL A 266 7.11 -15.00 -12.32
N ASP A 267 7.98 -15.80 -12.91
CA ASP A 267 8.39 -17.08 -12.30
C ASP A 267 9.39 -16.88 -11.15
N ASN A 268 9.69 -17.96 -10.42
CA ASN A 268 10.58 -17.90 -9.25
C ASN A 268 12.03 -17.48 -9.60
N ALA A 269 12.42 -17.55 -10.87
CA ALA A 269 13.72 -17.10 -11.36
C ALA A 269 13.68 -15.67 -11.92
N GLY A 270 12.55 -14.96 -11.79
CA GLY A 270 12.40 -13.57 -12.20
C GLY A 270 12.07 -13.38 -13.68
N TRP A 271 11.71 -14.44 -14.42
CA TRP A 271 11.39 -14.35 -15.83
C TRP A 271 9.90 -14.19 -16.08
N PHE A 272 9.55 -13.43 -17.12
CA PHE A 272 8.16 -13.20 -17.55
C PHE A 272 8.04 -13.16 -19.08
N THR A 273 6.82 -13.29 -19.59
CA THR A 273 6.52 -13.05 -21.01
C THR A 273 6.40 -11.55 -21.21
N ALA A 274 7.30 -10.94 -21.98
CA ALA A 274 7.39 -9.51 -22.06
C ALA A 274 6.31 -8.93 -23.00
N PRO A 275 5.45 -8.00 -22.54
CA PRO A 275 4.57 -7.25 -23.42
C PRO A 275 5.41 -6.27 -24.26
N THR A 276 4.82 -5.65 -25.29
CA THR A 276 5.48 -4.60 -26.08
C THR A 276 5.85 -3.38 -25.26
N SER A 277 5.08 -3.06 -24.22
CA SER A 277 5.43 -2.06 -23.21
C SER A 277 4.74 -2.30 -21.87
N PHE A 278 5.28 -1.73 -20.80
CA PHE A 278 4.65 -1.64 -19.48
C PHE A 278 5.25 -0.49 -18.66
N SER A 279 4.54 -0.01 -17.64
CA SER A 279 4.99 1.10 -16.78
C SER A 279 5.43 0.60 -15.41
N VAL A 280 6.58 1.09 -14.93
CA VAL A 280 7.16 0.80 -13.62
C VAL A 280 7.21 2.10 -12.81
N ASN A 281 6.71 2.08 -11.58
CA ASN A 281 6.83 3.22 -10.67
C ASN A 281 8.05 2.99 -9.77
N VAL A 282 9.18 3.61 -10.11
CA VAL A 282 10.43 3.47 -9.35
C VAL A 282 10.33 4.31 -8.09
N LYS A 283 10.39 3.68 -6.93
CA LYS A 283 10.26 4.34 -5.63
C LYS A 283 11.64 4.64 -5.03
N ALA A 284 11.87 5.90 -4.66
CA ALA A 284 13.02 6.33 -3.88
C ALA A 284 12.56 6.83 -2.50
N THR A 285 13.10 6.25 -1.44
CA THR A 285 12.86 6.70 -0.05
C THR A 285 14.09 7.42 0.45
N SER A 286 13.93 8.64 0.93
CA SER A 286 15.03 9.43 1.46
C SER A 286 15.65 8.78 2.69
N SER A 287 16.97 8.53 2.61
CA SER A 287 17.80 8.21 3.78
C SER A 287 18.02 9.40 4.72
N ILE A 288 17.64 10.61 4.29
CA ILE A 288 17.80 11.85 5.06
C ILE A 288 16.58 12.08 5.94
N ASN A 289 15.39 12.18 5.36
CA ASN A 289 14.17 12.58 6.08
C ASN A 289 13.03 11.55 5.98
N GLY A 290 13.25 10.42 5.31
CA GLY A 290 12.24 9.36 5.15
C GLY A 290 11.14 9.66 4.14
N VAL A 291 11.17 10.80 3.44
CA VAL A 291 10.17 11.14 2.43
C VAL A 291 10.34 10.28 1.18
N ASP A 292 9.22 9.79 0.67
CA ASP A 292 9.15 9.02 -0.57
C ASP A 292 9.01 9.92 -1.81
N ALA A 293 9.62 9.52 -2.92
CA ALA A 293 9.36 10.03 -4.25
C ALA A 293 9.20 8.88 -5.25
N THR A 294 8.57 9.14 -6.38
CA THR A 294 8.29 8.11 -7.39
C THR A 294 8.53 8.66 -8.80
N LEU A 295 9.18 7.86 -9.64
CA LEU A 295 9.35 8.12 -11.06
C LEU A 295 8.57 7.07 -11.87
N PRO A 296 7.51 7.47 -12.61
CA PRO A 296 6.90 6.62 -13.61
C PRO A 296 7.87 6.41 -14.78
N VAL A 297 8.20 5.15 -15.07
CA VAL A 297 9.10 4.76 -16.16
C VAL A 297 8.36 3.85 -17.12
N THR A 298 8.26 4.25 -18.38
CA THR A 298 7.76 3.38 -19.45
C THR A 298 8.90 2.49 -19.96
N VAL A 299 8.70 1.18 -19.88
CA VAL A 299 9.62 0.17 -20.42
C VAL A 299 9.11 -0.24 -21.80
N ASN A 300 9.83 0.16 -22.85
CA ASN A 300 9.56 -0.28 -24.21
C ASN A 300 10.35 -1.56 -24.49
N VAL A 301 9.68 -2.58 -25.01
CA VAL A 301 10.28 -3.90 -25.21
C VAL A 301 10.33 -4.26 -26.70
N ALA A 302 11.51 -4.20 -27.29
CA ALA A 302 11.75 -4.79 -28.60
C ALA A 302 11.56 -6.31 -28.54
N ASN A 303 10.92 -6.88 -29.56
CA ASN A 303 10.50 -8.30 -29.61
C ASN A 303 9.54 -8.71 -28.48
N GLY A 304 8.89 -7.76 -27.81
CA GLY A 304 7.80 -8.04 -26.89
C GLY A 304 6.61 -8.66 -27.62
N LYS A 305 5.86 -9.52 -26.94
CA LYS A 305 4.62 -10.08 -27.48
C LYS A 305 3.49 -9.07 -27.31
N ASP A 306 2.78 -8.79 -28.39
CA ASP A 306 1.49 -8.11 -28.26
C ASP A 306 0.53 -9.08 -27.56
N THR A 307 0.21 -8.76 -26.31
CA THR A 307 -0.73 -9.52 -25.48
C THR A 307 -2.05 -8.77 -25.30
N THR A 308 -2.24 -7.68 -26.06
CA THR A 308 -3.45 -6.89 -25.99
C THR A 308 -4.60 -7.62 -26.69
N VAL A 309 -5.75 -7.61 -26.04
CA VAL A 309 -7.00 -8.13 -26.58
C VAL A 309 -7.66 -7.01 -27.39
N PRO A 310 -8.15 -7.28 -28.62
CA PRO A 310 -8.92 -6.33 -29.38
C PRO A 310 -10.05 -5.73 -28.54
N SER A 311 -10.08 -4.41 -28.45
CA SER A 311 -10.99 -3.70 -27.58
C SER A 311 -11.49 -2.40 -28.22
N GLN A 312 -12.59 -1.88 -27.69
CA GLN A 312 -13.23 -0.67 -28.18
C GLN A 312 -13.82 0.13 -27.00
N PRO A 313 -13.76 1.48 -27.05
CA PRO A 313 -14.47 2.31 -26.09
C PRO A 313 -15.97 2.26 -26.35
N LYS A 314 -16.76 2.12 -25.29
CA LYS A 314 -18.23 2.14 -25.32
C LYS A 314 -18.76 3.09 -24.24
N THR A 315 -19.74 3.92 -24.61
CA THR A 315 -20.40 4.84 -23.66
C THR A 315 -21.52 4.12 -22.91
N ILE A 316 -21.53 4.24 -21.59
CA ILE A 316 -22.61 3.71 -20.75
C ILE A 316 -23.85 4.58 -20.87
N MET A 317 -24.97 4.01 -21.28
CA MET A 317 -26.24 4.71 -21.47
C MET A 317 -27.22 4.52 -20.31
N HIS A 318 -26.94 3.60 -19.38
CA HIS A 318 -27.62 3.41 -18.11
C HIS A 318 -26.62 2.93 -17.06
N ASN A 319 -26.70 3.38 -15.81
CA ASN A 319 -25.80 2.94 -14.73
C ASN A 319 -25.60 1.41 -14.78
N ALA A 320 -24.34 1.00 -14.90
CA ALA A 320 -23.96 -0.38 -15.19
C ALA A 320 -23.11 -0.94 -14.06
N TYR A 321 -23.61 -1.99 -13.42
CA TYR A 321 -22.83 -2.77 -12.45
C TYR A 321 -21.94 -3.78 -13.16
N TYR A 322 -20.86 -4.17 -12.49
CA TYR A 322 -20.00 -5.27 -12.93
C TYR A 322 -20.57 -6.62 -12.48
N TYR A 323 -20.43 -7.62 -13.34
CA TYR A 323 -20.84 -9.00 -13.11
C TYR A 323 -19.64 -9.94 -13.34
N ASP A 324 -19.69 -11.13 -12.77
CA ASP A 324 -18.76 -12.22 -13.08
C ASP A 324 -19.28 -13.07 -14.24
N LYS A 325 -18.52 -14.10 -14.61
CA LYS A 325 -18.86 -15.05 -15.69
C LYS A 325 -20.17 -15.83 -15.47
N ASN A 326 -20.73 -15.80 -14.26
CA ASN A 326 -21.98 -16.45 -13.90
C ASN A 326 -23.15 -15.45 -13.77
N ALA A 327 -22.96 -14.20 -14.24
CA ALA A 327 -23.92 -13.11 -14.10
C ALA A 327 -24.24 -12.76 -12.63
N LYS A 328 -23.34 -13.05 -11.69
CA LYS A 328 -23.44 -12.58 -10.31
C LYS A 328 -22.73 -11.24 -10.20
N ARG A 329 -23.35 -10.28 -9.51
CA ARG A 329 -22.79 -8.94 -9.32
C ARG A 329 -21.49 -9.02 -8.53
N VAL A 330 -20.45 -8.33 -9.03
CA VAL A 330 -19.14 -8.22 -8.39
C VAL A 330 -19.04 -6.88 -7.67
N GLY A 331 -18.92 -6.92 -6.35
CA GLY A 331 -18.77 -5.72 -5.52
C GLY A 331 -19.94 -4.73 -5.60
N THR A 332 -19.69 -3.50 -5.16
CA THR A 332 -20.68 -2.41 -5.17
C THR A 332 -20.50 -1.43 -6.32
N ASP A 333 -19.33 -1.44 -6.94
CA ASP A 333 -18.91 -0.47 -7.95
C ASP A 333 -19.74 -0.56 -9.23
N LYS A 334 -19.80 0.57 -9.94
CA LYS A 334 -20.55 0.73 -11.18
C LYS A 334 -19.91 1.78 -12.05
N VAL A 335 -20.06 1.61 -13.37
CA VAL A 335 -19.83 2.70 -14.31
C VAL A 335 -21.11 3.52 -14.37
N THR A 336 -21.00 4.81 -14.06
CA THR A 336 -22.14 5.72 -14.12
C THR A 336 -22.45 6.10 -15.56
N ARG A 337 -23.72 6.43 -15.79
CA ARG A 337 -24.21 6.87 -17.09
C ARG A 337 -23.36 8.00 -17.69
N TYR A 338 -23.13 7.91 -18.99
CA TYR A 338 -22.38 8.80 -19.87
C TYR A 338 -20.85 8.76 -19.72
N ASN A 339 -20.33 7.89 -18.85
CA ASN A 339 -18.91 7.58 -18.86
C ASN A 339 -18.58 6.49 -19.88
N THR A 340 -17.34 6.50 -20.34
CA THR A 340 -16.79 5.51 -21.28
C THR A 340 -16.15 4.37 -20.51
N VAL A 341 -16.31 3.16 -21.04
CA VAL A 341 -15.60 1.96 -20.60
C VAL A 341 -14.97 1.28 -21.82
N THR A 342 -13.77 0.74 -21.66
CA THR A 342 -13.14 -0.07 -22.70
C THR A 342 -13.58 -1.52 -22.52
N VAL A 343 -14.10 -2.12 -23.59
CA VAL A 343 -14.64 -3.49 -23.58
C VAL A 343 -14.09 -4.30 -24.74
N ALA A 344 -14.20 -5.62 -24.65
CA ALA A 344 -13.96 -6.53 -25.76
C ALA A 344 -14.82 -6.15 -26.98
N THR A 345 -14.32 -6.44 -28.18
CA THR A 345 -15.08 -6.18 -29.41
C THR A 345 -16.31 -7.08 -29.55
N SER A 346 -16.23 -8.31 -29.01
CA SER A 346 -17.32 -9.29 -28.99
C SER A 346 -18.13 -9.24 -27.69
N THR A 347 -19.34 -9.81 -27.75
CA THR A 347 -20.19 -10.02 -26.59
C THR A 347 -20.26 -11.50 -26.22
N THR A 348 -20.56 -11.79 -24.95
CA THR A 348 -20.81 -13.13 -24.44
C THR A 348 -22.23 -13.22 -23.89
N LYS A 349 -22.93 -14.31 -24.19
CA LYS A 349 -24.25 -14.60 -23.62
C LYS A 349 -24.09 -15.34 -22.29
N ILE A 350 -24.64 -14.79 -21.21
CA ILE A 350 -24.65 -15.40 -19.88
C ILE A 350 -26.12 -15.49 -19.44
N GLY A 351 -26.67 -16.70 -19.41
CA GLY A 351 -28.12 -16.91 -19.29
C GLY A 351 -28.86 -16.28 -20.48
N ASP A 352 -29.91 -15.49 -20.19
CA ASP A 352 -30.73 -14.82 -21.22
C ASP A 352 -30.23 -13.43 -21.61
N LYS A 353 -29.11 -12.98 -21.04
CA LYS A 353 -28.57 -11.63 -21.25
C LYS A 353 -27.23 -11.66 -21.95
N THR A 354 -26.95 -10.59 -22.67
CA THR A 354 -25.70 -10.39 -23.40
C THR A 354 -24.82 -9.40 -22.66
N TYR A 355 -23.53 -9.70 -22.58
CA TYR A 355 -22.57 -8.91 -21.83
C TYR A 355 -21.34 -8.59 -22.67
N TYR A 356 -20.77 -7.43 -22.43
CA TYR A 356 -19.40 -7.12 -22.82
C TYR A 356 -18.47 -7.46 -21.65
N GLU A 357 -17.35 -8.10 -21.94
CA GLU A 357 -16.26 -8.20 -20.97
C GLU A 357 -15.44 -6.91 -21.00
N VAL A 358 -15.11 -6.39 -19.82
CA VAL A 358 -14.35 -5.17 -19.63
C VAL A 358 -12.88 -5.48 -19.87
N VAL A 359 -12.21 -4.63 -20.64
CA VAL A 359 -10.78 -4.73 -20.93
C VAL A 359 -10.04 -3.70 -20.10
N GLU A 360 -9.17 -4.17 -19.22
CA GLU A 360 -8.32 -3.36 -18.36
C GLU A 360 -6.86 -3.71 -18.69
N ASN A 361 -6.03 -2.69 -18.93
CA ASN A 361 -4.60 -2.87 -19.27
C ASN A 361 -4.37 -3.83 -20.46
N GLY A 362 -5.23 -3.75 -21.47
CA GLY A 362 -5.16 -4.60 -22.66
C GLY A 362 -5.56 -6.06 -22.45
N LYS A 363 -6.03 -6.46 -21.25
CA LYS A 363 -6.45 -7.83 -20.95
C LYS A 363 -7.91 -7.89 -20.54
N LEU A 364 -8.52 -9.04 -20.79
CA LEU A 364 -9.85 -9.36 -20.27
C LEU A 364 -9.82 -9.36 -18.74
N SER A 365 -10.67 -8.54 -18.13
CA SER A 365 -10.67 -8.32 -16.67
C SER A 365 -11.43 -9.40 -15.89
N GLY A 366 -12.19 -10.28 -16.55
CA GLY A 366 -13.17 -11.16 -15.91
C GLY A 366 -14.42 -10.44 -15.39
N LYS A 367 -14.53 -9.12 -15.59
CA LYS A 367 -15.71 -8.31 -15.23
C LYS A 367 -16.56 -8.08 -16.46
N PHE A 368 -17.87 -8.20 -16.30
CA PHE A 368 -18.85 -8.12 -17.37
C PHE A 368 -19.83 -6.97 -17.15
N ILE A 369 -20.20 -6.27 -18.22
CA ILE A 369 -21.24 -5.24 -18.23
C ILE A 369 -22.36 -5.68 -19.18
N ASN A 370 -23.62 -5.63 -18.72
CA ASN A 370 -24.77 -5.96 -19.57
C ASN A 370 -24.84 -5.00 -20.77
N ALA A 371 -24.87 -5.57 -21.98
CA ALA A 371 -24.93 -4.85 -23.24
C ALA A 371 -26.18 -3.96 -23.36
N ASP A 372 -27.30 -4.29 -22.71
CA ASP A 372 -28.50 -3.45 -22.66
C ASP A 372 -28.24 -2.06 -22.05
N ASN A 373 -27.22 -1.93 -21.19
CA ASN A 373 -26.84 -0.65 -20.61
C ASN A 373 -25.94 0.18 -21.54
N ILE A 374 -25.46 -0.41 -22.64
CA ILE A 374 -24.52 0.19 -23.60
C ILE A 374 -25.21 0.39 -24.94
N ASP A 375 -25.52 -0.71 -25.63
CA ASP A 375 -26.10 -0.72 -26.97
C ASP A 375 -27.63 -0.55 -26.92
N GLY A 376 -28.23 -0.91 -25.79
CA GLY A 376 -29.67 -0.85 -25.58
C GLY A 376 -30.43 -2.01 -26.20
N THR A 377 -31.68 -2.14 -25.80
CA THR A 377 -32.63 -3.13 -26.31
C THR A 377 -33.58 -2.44 -27.29
N LYS A 378 -33.67 -2.96 -28.51
CA LYS A 378 -34.69 -2.59 -29.49
C LYS A 378 -36.07 -3.06 -29.03
N ARG A 379 -37.04 -2.15 -28.93
CA ARG A 379 -38.43 -2.44 -28.51
C ARG A 379 -39.42 -1.78 -29.45
N THR A 380 -40.45 -2.53 -29.85
CA THR A 380 -41.52 -2.02 -30.73
C THR A 380 -42.62 -1.37 -29.91
N LEU A 381 -43.08 -0.18 -30.33
CA LEU A 381 -44.20 0.50 -29.68
C LEU A 381 -45.55 -0.15 -29.99
N LYS A 382 -46.35 -0.44 -28.96
CA LYS A 382 -47.75 -0.89 -29.05
C LYS A 382 -48.74 0.27 -29.20
N HIS A 383 -48.34 1.48 -28.81
CA HIS A 383 -49.16 2.69 -28.88
C HIS A 383 -48.31 3.90 -29.33
N ASN A 384 -48.96 4.93 -29.86
CA ASN A 384 -48.31 6.23 -30.10
C ASN A 384 -47.76 6.77 -28.77
N ALA A 385 -46.54 7.27 -28.79
CA ALA A 385 -45.82 7.65 -27.57
C ALA A 385 -45.22 9.06 -27.67
N TYR A 386 -45.32 9.82 -26.58
CA TYR A 386 -44.59 11.07 -26.40
C TYR A 386 -43.24 10.83 -25.73
N VAL A 387 -42.26 11.68 -26.04
CA VAL A 387 -40.96 11.69 -25.37
C VAL A 387 -40.97 12.66 -24.20
N TYR A 388 -40.54 12.19 -23.03
CA TYR A 388 -40.55 12.91 -21.76
C TYR A 388 -39.13 13.28 -21.31
N ALA A 389 -38.99 14.42 -20.64
CA ALA A 389 -37.77 14.78 -19.90
C ALA A 389 -37.91 14.53 -18.40
N THR A 390 -39.14 14.63 -17.88
CA THR A 390 -39.52 14.36 -16.48
C THR A 390 -40.95 13.82 -16.43
N SER A 391 -41.48 13.49 -15.24
CA SER A 391 -42.89 13.08 -15.08
C SER A 391 -43.92 14.12 -15.52
N LYS A 392 -43.53 15.40 -15.58
CA LYS A 392 -44.45 16.52 -15.84
C LYS A 392 -44.19 17.25 -17.16
N LYS A 393 -43.04 17.00 -17.81
CA LYS A 393 -42.59 17.76 -18.98
C LYS A 393 -42.18 16.84 -20.13
N ARG A 394 -42.73 17.10 -21.32
CA ARG A 394 -42.28 16.50 -22.58
C ARG A 394 -40.88 17.02 -22.94
N ALA A 395 -40.02 16.16 -23.47
CA ALA A 395 -38.68 16.54 -23.89
C ALA A 395 -38.71 17.42 -25.16
N ASN A 396 -39.65 17.13 -26.05
CA ASN A 396 -39.87 17.82 -27.32
C ASN A 396 -41.33 17.60 -27.79
N LYS A 397 -41.65 18.06 -29.00
CA LYS A 397 -42.98 17.87 -29.62
C LYS A 397 -43.09 16.58 -30.46
N VAL A 398 -42.06 15.73 -30.47
CA VAL A 398 -42.03 14.50 -31.27
C VAL A 398 -43.02 13.49 -30.72
N VAL A 399 -43.74 12.83 -31.63
CA VAL A 399 -44.63 11.70 -31.34
C VAL A 399 -44.10 10.49 -32.08
N LEU A 400 -43.60 9.50 -31.33
CA LEU A 400 -43.20 8.21 -31.87
C LEU A 400 -44.45 7.39 -32.18
N LYS A 401 -44.48 6.70 -33.31
CA LYS A 401 -45.69 6.05 -33.81
C LYS A 401 -45.76 4.58 -33.38
N LYS A 402 -46.98 4.06 -33.24
CA LYS A 402 -47.20 2.62 -33.04
C LYS A 402 -46.49 1.82 -34.15
N GLY A 403 -45.82 0.74 -33.77
CA GLY A 403 -45.04 -0.10 -34.68
C GLY A 403 -43.59 0.36 -34.86
N GLU A 404 -43.23 1.58 -34.45
CA GLU A 404 -41.85 2.07 -34.51
C GLU A 404 -40.97 1.32 -33.50
N GLU A 405 -39.77 0.92 -33.94
CA GLU A 405 -38.75 0.33 -33.08
C GLU A 405 -37.92 1.43 -32.43
N VAL A 406 -37.83 1.40 -31.10
CA VAL A 406 -37.08 2.37 -30.32
C VAL A 406 -36.06 1.64 -29.45
N THR A 407 -34.80 2.06 -29.54
CA THR A 407 -33.75 1.56 -28.66
C THR A 407 -33.92 2.15 -27.26
N THR A 408 -34.06 1.26 -26.28
CA THR A 408 -34.19 1.58 -24.86
C THR A 408 -32.93 1.15 -24.10
N TYR A 409 -32.47 1.96 -23.15
CA TYR A 409 -31.22 1.67 -22.45
C TYR A 409 -31.47 1.26 -20.99
N GLY A 410 -31.00 0.06 -20.65
CA GLY A 410 -31.08 -0.52 -19.31
C GLY A 410 -32.50 -0.73 -18.77
N GLY A 411 -32.62 -0.71 -17.45
CA GLY A 411 -33.90 -0.85 -16.74
C GLY A 411 -34.78 0.40 -16.84
N THR A 412 -36.05 0.26 -16.45
CA THR A 412 -36.96 1.40 -16.34
C THR A 412 -36.64 2.27 -15.13
N TYR A 413 -36.85 3.58 -15.27
CA TYR A 413 -36.89 4.53 -14.16
C TYR A 413 -38.32 4.77 -13.71
N THR A 414 -38.56 4.69 -12.40
CA THR A 414 -39.80 5.18 -11.79
C THR A 414 -39.70 6.69 -11.63
N PHE A 415 -40.52 7.44 -12.37
CA PHE A 415 -40.59 8.88 -12.17
C PHE A 415 -41.48 9.24 -10.98
N LYS A 416 -41.46 10.51 -10.55
CA LYS A 416 -42.25 11.01 -9.40
C LYS A 416 -43.77 10.77 -9.50
N ASN A 417 -44.29 10.41 -10.67
CA ASN A 417 -45.70 10.07 -10.88
C ASN A 417 -45.98 8.56 -10.70
N GLY A 418 -45.02 7.78 -10.21
CA GLY A 418 -45.13 6.32 -10.01
C GLY A 418 -45.06 5.49 -11.30
N LYS A 419 -44.97 6.12 -12.47
CA LYS A 419 -44.93 5.41 -13.75
C LYS A 419 -43.48 5.10 -14.15
N GLN A 420 -43.31 3.99 -14.84
CA GLN A 420 -42.03 3.51 -15.34
C GLN A 420 -41.73 4.04 -16.74
N TYR A 421 -40.48 4.43 -16.97
CA TYR A 421 -40.02 4.99 -18.23
C TYR A 421 -38.64 4.43 -18.60
N TYR A 422 -38.44 4.09 -19.87
CA TYR A 422 -37.12 3.77 -20.42
C TYR A 422 -36.43 5.04 -20.91
N LYS A 423 -35.10 5.13 -20.75
CA LYS A 423 -34.31 6.11 -21.53
C LYS A 423 -34.28 5.64 -22.98
N ILE A 424 -34.40 6.59 -23.89
CA ILE A 424 -34.19 6.40 -25.32
C ILE A 424 -33.10 7.35 -25.85
N GLY A 425 -32.52 7.05 -27.01
CA GLY A 425 -31.48 7.88 -27.64
C GLY A 425 -30.10 7.77 -26.99
N ASN A 426 -29.07 7.67 -27.83
CA ASN A 426 -27.66 7.50 -27.48
C ASN A 426 -26.95 8.83 -27.12
N ASP A 427 -27.64 9.72 -26.39
CA ASP A 427 -27.13 11.03 -26.00
C ASP A 427 -27.42 11.37 -24.53
N THR A 428 -26.86 12.49 -24.08
CA THR A 428 -27.04 12.99 -22.70
C THR A 428 -28.41 13.65 -22.46
N LYS A 429 -29.24 13.80 -23.51
CA LYS A 429 -30.53 14.48 -23.40
C LYS A 429 -31.48 13.65 -22.54
N LYS A 430 -32.34 14.36 -21.80
CA LYS A 430 -33.39 13.74 -20.98
C LYS A 430 -34.55 13.32 -21.88
N THR A 431 -34.45 12.15 -22.47
CA THR A 431 -35.42 11.60 -23.43
C THR A 431 -35.90 10.22 -22.96
N TYR A 432 -37.17 10.14 -22.59
CA TYR A 432 -37.73 8.96 -21.97
C TYR A 432 -39.09 8.61 -22.56
N VAL A 433 -39.38 7.32 -22.70
CA VAL A 433 -40.67 6.81 -23.18
C VAL A 433 -41.27 5.91 -22.10
N LYS A 434 -42.59 6.03 -21.88
CA LYS A 434 -43.28 5.24 -20.85
C LYS A 434 -43.20 3.75 -21.19
N ALA A 435 -42.82 2.94 -20.20
CA ALA A 435 -42.60 1.50 -20.40
C ALA A 435 -43.85 0.77 -20.91
N SER A 436 -45.03 1.16 -20.46
CA SER A 436 -46.32 0.58 -20.89
C SER A 436 -46.68 0.83 -22.35
N ASN A 437 -45.90 1.63 -23.09
CA ASN A 437 -46.13 1.86 -24.51
C ASN A 437 -45.43 0.82 -25.40
N PHE A 438 -44.58 -0.04 -24.82
CA PHE A 438 -43.85 -1.12 -25.49
C PHE A 438 -44.50 -2.49 -25.31
#